data_AF-A0A150IZB8-F1
#
_entry.id   AF-A0A150IZB8-F1
#
_cell.length_a   1.000
_cell.length_b   1.000
_cell.length_c   1.000
_cell.angle_alpha   90.00
_cell.angle_beta   90.00
_cell.angle_gamma   90.00
#
_symmetry.space_group_name_H-M   'P 1'
#
loop_
_entity.id
_entity.type
_entity.pdbx_description
1 polymer ?
#
loop_
_entity_poly.entity_id
_entity_poly.type
_entity_poly.pdbx_seq_one_letter_code
_entity_poly.pdbx_strand_id
1 'polypeptide(L)' 'MQRDGLKNYAGLKINFSLRTLIRANVIYPYNVLIDSEGGLVSQAEHSLIVTPSGCEVYT' A
#
# COMPACT_ATOMS: atom_id res chain seq x y z
N MET A 1 3.30 -12.73 10.57
CA MET A 1 3.93 -11.82 9.58
C MET A 1 3.66 -10.39 10.02
N GLN A 2 4.70 -9.67 10.43
CA GLN A 2 4.60 -8.52 11.34
C GLN A 2 4.50 -7.20 10.57
N ARG A 3 3.55 -6.33 10.96
CA ARG A 3 3.34 -4.98 10.42
C ARG A 3 4.52 -4.09 10.83
N ASP A 4 5.53 -3.99 9.98
CA ASP A 4 6.82 -3.37 10.31
C ASP A 4 6.78 -1.82 10.40
N GLY A 5 5.85 -1.17 9.68
CA GLY A 5 5.73 0.29 9.66
C GLY A 5 5.13 0.96 10.90
N LEU A 6 4.72 0.21 11.92
CA LEU A 6 4.05 0.72 13.13
C LEU A 6 4.85 0.50 14.43
N LYS A 7 6.12 0.08 14.33
CA LYS A 7 6.91 -0.41 15.47
C LYS A 7 7.16 0.61 16.60
N ASN A 8 6.91 1.90 16.39
CA ASN A 8 7.25 2.96 17.36
C ASN A 8 6.08 3.69 18.03
N TYR A 9 4.84 3.22 17.89
CA TYR A 9 3.72 3.88 18.57
C TYR A 9 2.79 2.84 19.20
N ALA A 10 2.72 2.84 20.54
CA ALA A 10 1.69 2.21 21.39
C ALA A 10 0.74 1.24 20.67
N GLY A 11 1.27 0.06 20.29
CA GLY A 11 0.67 -0.80 19.26
C GLY A 11 -0.78 -1.21 19.53
N LEU A 12 -1.23 -1.26 20.79
CA LEU A 12 -2.61 -1.61 21.12
C LEU A 12 -3.63 -0.49 20.79
N LYS A 13 -3.30 0.77 21.09
CA LYS A 13 -4.22 1.91 20.90
C LYS A 13 -4.40 2.22 19.41
N ILE A 14 -3.32 2.22 18.65
CA ILE A 14 -3.38 2.47 17.19
C ILE A 14 -4.15 1.36 16.47
N ASN A 15 -3.94 0.10 16.85
CA ASN A 15 -4.70 -1.00 16.25
C ASN A 15 -6.22 -0.88 16.50
N PHE A 16 -6.64 -0.35 17.65
CA PHE A 16 -8.06 -0.08 17.91
C PHE A 16 -8.60 1.04 17.02
N SER A 17 -7.92 2.19 16.98
CA SER A 17 -8.34 3.33 16.16
C SER A 17 -8.39 2.98 14.66
N LEU A 18 -7.40 2.26 14.14
CA LEU A 18 -7.38 1.81 12.74
C LEU A 18 -8.57 0.89 12.43
N ARG A 19 -8.92 -0.04 13.33
CA ARG A 19 -10.10 -0.90 13.14
C ARG A 19 -11.39 -0.10 13.11
N THR A 20 -11.52 0.94 13.92
CA THR A 20 -12.69 1.82 13.90
C THR A 20 -12.79 2.57 12.57
N LEU A 21 -11.68 3.14 12.08
CA LEU A 21 -11.66 3.86 10.81
C LEU A 21 -11.93 2.96 9.59
N ILE A 22 -11.40 1.74 9.59
CA ILE A 22 -11.68 0.73 8.55
C ILE A 22 -13.16 0.35 8.56
N ARG A 23 -13.73 0.06 9.74
CA ARG A 23 -15.17 -0.26 9.87
C ARG A 23 -16.08 0.89 9.44
N ALA A 24 -15.61 2.13 9.63
CA ALA A 24 -16.32 3.33 9.20
C ALA A 24 -16.08 3.68 7.72
N ASN A 25 -15.36 2.88 6.94
CA ASN A 25 -14.97 3.15 5.54
C ASN A 25 -14.22 4.47 5.33
N VAL A 26 -13.57 4.99 6.37
CA VAL A 26 -12.75 6.21 6.28
C VAL A 26 -11.40 5.91 5.63
N ILE A 27 -10.88 4.70 5.87
CA ILE A 27 -9.64 4.22 5.26
C ILE A 27 -9.83 2.76 4.83
N TYR A 28 -9.09 2.37 3.79
CA TYR A 28 -9.08 1.00 3.29
C TYR A 28 -7.72 0.33 3.57
N PRO A 29 -7.70 -0.93 4.04
CA PRO A 29 -6.46 -1.67 4.15
C PRO A 29 -5.97 -2.08 2.76
N TYR A 30 -4.72 -1.77 2.45
CA TYR A 30 -4.01 -2.31 1.29
C TYR A 30 -3.15 -3.49 1.75
N ASN A 31 -3.61 -4.70 1.48
CA ASN A 31 -2.88 -5.92 1.86
C ASN A 31 -1.70 -6.14 0.93
N VAL A 32 -0.66 -6.79 1.45
CA VAL A 32 0.46 -7.25 0.63
C VAL A 32 -0.07 -8.29 -0.38
N LEU A 33 0.22 -8.07 -1.66
CA LEU A 33 -0.09 -9.01 -2.73
C LEU A 33 1.07 -10.00 -2.86
N ILE A 34 0.74 -11.29 -2.90
CA ILE A 34 1.70 -12.39 -2.90
C ILE A 34 1.28 -13.35 -4.01
N ASP A 35 2.24 -13.92 -4.74
CA ASP A 35 1.99 -14.99 -5.70
C ASP A 35 1.36 -16.21 -5.01
N SER A 36 0.33 -16.82 -5.63
CA SER A 36 -0.45 -17.88 -5.00
C SER A 36 0.35 -19.15 -4.73
N GLU A 37 1.36 -19.43 -5.55
CA GLU A 37 2.24 -20.59 -5.44
C GLU A 37 3.59 -20.24 -4.81
N GLY A 38 3.74 -19.00 -4.31
CA GLY A 38 4.99 -18.52 -3.72
C GLY A 38 6.11 -18.35 -4.74
N GLY A 39 5.78 -18.14 -6.02
CA GLY A 39 6.73 -17.89 -7.09
C GLY A 39 7.53 -16.60 -6.89
N LEU A 40 8.63 -16.49 -7.64
CA LEU A 40 9.41 -15.26 -7.71
C LEU A 40 8.65 -14.22 -8.53
N VAL A 41 8.56 -13.00 -8.00
CA VAL A 41 7.93 -11.85 -8.66
C VAL A 41 8.98 -10.77 -8.89
N SER A 42 9.01 -10.23 -10.10
CA SER A 42 9.74 -8.99 -10.42
C SER A 42 8.73 -7.89 -10.78
N GLN A 43 9.12 -6.64 -10.55
CA GLN A 43 8.31 -5.46 -10.88
C GLN A 43 9.24 -4.36 -11.41
N ALA A 44 8.74 -3.62 -12.40
CA ALA A 44 9.27 -2.33 -12.82
C ALA A 44 8.09 -1.35 -12.92
N GLU A 45 8.28 -0.12 -12.49
CA GLU A 45 7.24 0.91 -12.48
C GLU A 45 7.80 2.23 -12.99
N HIS A 46 6.98 2.96 -13.74
CA HIS A 46 7.32 4.27 -14.25
C HIS A 46 6.08 5.16 -14.27
N SER A 47 6.23 6.44 -13.91
CA SER A 47 5.15 7.43 -13.94
C SER A 47 5.18 8.28 -15.20
N LEU A 48 4.02 8.48 -15.83
CA LEU A 48 3.87 9.22 -17.08
C LEU A 48 2.95 10.43 -16.90
N ILE A 49 3.29 11.55 -17.55
CA ILE A 49 2.40 12.71 -17.71
C ILE A 49 1.86 12.68 -19.14
N VAL A 50 0.54 12.55 -19.28
CA VAL A 50 -0.13 12.56 -20.58
C VAL A 50 -0.56 13.97 -20.95
N THR A 51 -0.10 14.45 -22.11
CA THR A 51 -0.37 15.79 -22.65
C THR A 51 -0.99 15.68 -24.05
N PRO A 52 -1.60 16.77 -24.58
CA PRO A 52 -2.10 16.77 -25.96
C PRO A 52 -1.04 16.47 -27.03
N SER A 53 0.24 16.74 -26.75
CA SER A 53 1.36 16.51 -27.68
C SER A 53 2.06 15.17 -27.51
N GLY A 54 1.64 14.34 -26.54
CA GLY A 54 2.26 13.06 -26.24
C GLY A 54 2.46 12.83 -24.73
N CYS A 55 3.26 11.83 -24.39
CA CYS A 55 3.54 11.45 -23.00
C CYS A 55 4.98 11.80 -22.60
N GLU A 56 5.16 12.30 -21.38
CA GLU A 56 6.46 12.53 -20.76
C GLU A 56 6.71 11.47 -19.67
N VAL A 57 7.91 10.90 -19.70
CA VAL A 57 8.43 9.84 -18.83
C VAL A 57 9.15 10.52 -17.65
N TYR A 58 8.67 10.32 -16.41
CA TYR A 58 9.18 11.02 -15.23
C TYR A 58 10.11 10.19 -14.32
N THR A 59 9.81 8.91 -14.07
CA THR A 59 10.55 8.08 -13.09
C THR A 59 11.23 6.84 -13.67
#